data_AF-A0A6L9QQC0-F1
#
_entry.id   AF-A0A6L9QQC0-F1
#
_cell.length_a   1.000
_cell.length_b   1.000
_cell.length_c   1.000
_cell.angle_alpha   90.00
_cell.angle_beta   90.00
_cell.angle_gamma   90.00
#
_symmetry.space_group_name_H-M   'P 1'
#
loop_
_entity.id
_entity.type
_entity.pdbx_description
1 polymer ?
#
loop_
_entity_poly.entity_id
_entity_poly.type
_entity_poly.pdbx_seq_one_letter_code
_entity_poly.pdbx_strand_id
1 'polypeptide(L)'
;MPPADIALGTPAEAAHVLDRAAAVAATRPSAGAAPRQWVYTKMRLTSSAKPAGLVTGGPYRTETWEVWRRGDGKQYAAYENGRPRAGHELVSSAVASGFEPLPSDPEALLRKIRRGPKGGGGDQMAYETLVTILRDSLHAPETEAAIFQAIKLIPGVTPVEGEVEIAGRPAIALGLTVEGWLHEEVLLDPETFTYLGERAIAVKTRTFVSDGDPAVTVKAGTLQRLMVRVAIGVVAESGRRP
;
A
#
# COMPACT_ATOMS: atom_id res chain seq x y z
N MET A 1 30.84 3.47 -3.75
CA MET A 1 29.81 4.08 -4.61
C MET A 1 28.75 4.70 -3.72
N PRO A 2 28.30 5.94 -3.96
CA PRO A 2 27.02 6.38 -3.41
C PRO A 2 25.94 5.39 -3.87
N PRO A 3 24.92 5.08 -3.05
CA PRO A 3 23.79 4.29 -3.53
C PRO A 3 23.21 4.97 -4.78
N ALA A 4 22.91 4.17 -5.80
CA ALA A 4 22.37 4.70 -7.05
C ALA A 4 21.09 5.50 -6.74
N ASP A 5 21.02 6.73 -7.25
CA ASP A 5 19.78 7.49 -7.21
C ASP A 5 18.70 6.64 -7.92
N ILE A 6 17.55 6.47 -7.27
CA ILE A 6 16.44 5.73 -7.85
C ILE A 6 15.87 6.59 -8.96
N ALA A 7 16.03 6.14 -10.19
CA ALA A 7 15.47 6.81 -11.36
C ALA A 7 13.95 6.60 -11.38
N LEU A 8 13.23 7.68 -11.61
CA LEU A 8 11.78 7.70 -11.71
C LEU A 8 11.39 8.00 -13.15
N GLY A 9 10.41 7.28 -13.66
CA GLY A 9 9.85 7.54 -14.97
C GLY A 9 8.87 8.71 -14.93
N THR A 10 7.98 8.71 -15.91
CA THR A 10 7.05 9.80 -16.16
C THR A 10 5.62 9.46 -15.70
N PRO A 11 4.78 10.49 -15.44
CA PRO A 11 3.36 10.27 -15.21
C PRO A 11 2.63 9.59 -16.38
N ALA A 12 3.13 9.75 -17.61
CA ALA A 12 2.56 9.08 -18.79
C ALA A 12 2.80 7.56 -18.76
N GLU A 13 4.00 7.14 -18.34
CA GLU A 13 4.31 5.71 -18.16
C GLU A 13 3.51 5.12 -16.99
N ALA A 14 3.38 5.83 -15.88
CA ALA A 14 2.49 5.42 -14.79
C ALA A 14 1.04 5.25 -15.27
N ALA A 15 0.52 6.20 -16.05
CA ALA A 15 -0.83 6.11 -16.61
C ALA A 15 -1.00 4.88 -17.51
N HIS A 16 0.00 4.56 -18.35
CA HIS A 16 -0.03 3.37 -19.19
C HIS A 16 -0.08 2.07 -18.38
N VAL A 17 0.73 1.98 -17.32
CA VAL A 17 0.75 0.83 -16.41
C VAL A 17 -0.60 0.68 -15.69
N LEU A 18 -1.18 1.78 -15.20
CA LEU A 18 -2.45 1.77 -14.48
C LEU A 18 -3.64 1.45 -15.39
N ASP A 19 -3.60 1.87 -16.65
CA ASP A 19 -4.61 1.48 -17.65
C ASP A 19 -4.58 -0.04 -17.90
N ARG A 20 -3.38 -0.61 -18.05
CA ARG A 20 -3.23 -2.07 -18.17
C ARG A 20 -3.67 -2.80 -16.92
N ALA A 21 -3.31 -2.31 -15.73
CA ALA A 21 -3.72 -2.88 -14.46
C ALA A 21 -5.24 -2.90 -14.33
N ALA A 22 -5.92 -1.80 -14.67
CA ALA A 22 -7.37 -1.73 -14.66
C ALA A 22 -8.03 -2.69 -15.66
N ALA A 23 -7.51 -2.76 -16.88
CA ALA A 23 -8.02 -3.67 -17.91
C ALA A 23 -7.86 -5.15 -17.49
N VAL A 24 -6.70 -5.53 -16.95
CA VAL A 24 -6.47 -6.89 -16.45
C VAL A 24 -7.38 -7.18 -15.26
N ALA A 25 -7.46 -6.28 -14.29
CA ALA A 25 -8.32 -6.43 -13.11
C ALA A 25 -9.78 -6.70 -13.48
N ALA A 26 -10.33 -5.95 -14.45
CA ALA A 26 -11.71 -6.08 -14.91
C ALA A 26 -12.04 -7.46 -15.54
N THR A 27 -11.03 -8.22 -15.99
CA THR A 27 -11.22 -9.56 -16.57
C THR A 27 -11.10 -10.69 -15.56
N ARG A 28 -10.71 -10.39 -14.31
CA ARG A 28 -10.48 -11.44 -13.31
C ARG A 28 -11.79 -12.06 -12.84
N PRO A 29 -11.79 -13.35 -12.46
CA PRO A 29 -12.91 -13.93 -11.73
C PRO A 29 -13.14 -13.16 -10.43
N SER A 30 -14.41 -12.95 -10.05
CA SER A 30 -14.73 -12.32 -8.78
C SER A 30 -14.23 -13.19 -7.62
N ALA A 31 -13.30 -12.64 -6.84
CA ALA A 31 -12.75 -13.25 -5.64
C ALA A 31 -13.18 -12.51 -4.35
N GLY A 32 -14.16 -11.60 -4.47
CA GLY A 32 -14.67 -10.84 -3.33
C GLY A 32 -15.33 -11.75 -2.29
N ALA A 33 -15.00 -11.53 -1.01
CA ALA A 33 -15.64 -12.27 0.08
C ALA A 33 -17.12 -11.89 0.19
N ALA A 34 -17.99 -12.89 0.35
CA ALA A 34 -19.39 -12.63 0.68
C ALA A 34 -19.51 -11.88 2.03
N PRO A 35 -20.61 -11.16 2.30
CA PRO A 35 -20.74 -10.32 3.52
C PRO A 35 -20.51 -11.03 4.85
N ARG A 36 -20.67 -12.36 4.90
CA ARG A 36 -20.44 -13.18 6.10
C ARG A 36 -19.09 -13.88 6.14
N GLN A 37 -18.37 -13.94 5.02
CA GLN A 37 -17.03 -14.51 4.93
C GLN A 37 -15.98 -13.52 5.40
N TRP A 38 -14.74 -13.99 5.54
CA TRP A 38 -13.61 -13.19 5.97
C TRP A 38 -12.51 -13.24 4.92
N VAL A 39 -11.90 -12.11 4.62
CA VAL A 39 -10.63 -12.02 3.90
C VAL A 39 -9.51 -12.10 4.93
N TYR A 40 -8.75 -13.19 4.89
CA TYR A 40 -7.48 -13.32 5.59
C TYR A 40 -6.38 -12.61 4.79
N THR A 41 -5.55 -11.83 5.47
CA THR A 41 -4.35 -11.23 4.90
C THR A 41 -3.18 -11.43 5.86
N LYS A 42 -2.05 -11.91 5.32
CA LYS A 42 -0.76 -12.00 6.02
C LYS A 42 0.23 -11.04 5.40
N MET A 43 0.75 -10.13 6.21
CA MET A 43 1.74 -9.14 5.79
C MET A 43 3.04 -9.33 6.58
N ARG A 44 4.17 -9.03 5.93
CA ARG A 44 5.47 -8.83 6.60
C ARG A 44 5.86 -7.38 6.46
N LEU A 45 6.03 -6.69 7.58
CA LEU A 45 6.47 -5.31 7.64
C LEU A 45 7.94 -5.30 8.07
N THR A 46 8.80 -4.80 7.19
CA THR A 46 10.19 -4.47 7.48
C THR A 46 10.30 -2.96 7.66
N SER A 47 10.80 -2.55 8.83
CA SER A 47 10.99 -1.15 9.21
C SER A 47 12.20 -1.02 10.13
N SER A 48 12.56 0.21 10.51
CA SER A 48 13.65 0.43 11.45
C SER A 48 13.45 -0.36 12.75
N ALA A 49 14.51 -1.02 13.21
CA ALA A 49 14.50 -1.64 14.53
C ALA A 49 14.49 -0.59 15.66
N LYS A 50 14.92 0.65 15.38
CA LYS A 50 14.88 1.76 16.33
C LYS A 50 13.45 2.31 16.46
N PRO A 51 13.00 2.66 17.66
CA PRO A 51 11.68 3.26 17.87
C PRO A 51 11.65 4.68 17.33
N ALA A 52 10.68 4.96 16.43
CA ALA A 52 10.41 6.24 15.79
C ALA A 52 11.59 6.91 15.06
N GLY A 53 11.28 7.79 14.11
CA GLY A 53 12.27 8.58 13.37
C GLY A 53 12.68 8.02 12.00
N LEU A 54 13.44 8.86 11.29
CA LEU A 54 13.93 8.60 9.94
C LEU A 54 14.93 7.45 9.92
N VAL A 55 14.82 6.57 8.93
CA VAL A 55 15.78 5.49 8.73
C VAL A 55 16.96 6.04 7.95
N THR A 56 18.13 6.12 8.59
CA THR A 56 19.39 6.48 7.92
C THR A 56 20.22 5.27 7.51
N GLY A 57 19.78 4.09 7.93
CA GLY A 57 20.39 2.79 7.72
C GLY A 57 19.80 1.77 8.70
N GLY A 58 20.17 0.49 8.54
CA GLY A 58 19.79 -0.56 9.48
C GLY A 58 20.32 -0.30 10.91
N PRO A 59 19.99 -1.16 11.89
CA PRO A 59 19.31 -2.44 11.71
C PRO A 59 17.81 -2.29 11.41
N TYR A 60 17.29 -3.20 10.59
CA TYR A 60 15.86 -3.36 10.34
C TYR A 60 15.31 -4.47 11.22
N ARG A 61 14.02 -4.39 11.54
CA ARG A 61 13.25 -5.51 12.10
C ARG A 61 12.13 -5.87 11.15
N THR A 62 11.73 -7.13 11.19
CA THR A 62 10.60 -7.64 10.39
C THR A 62 9.55 -8.21 11.32
N GLU A 63 8.35 -7.68 11.23
CA GLU A 63 7.18 -8.10 12.00
C GLU A 63 6.17 -8.74 11.05
N THR A 64 5.46 -9.77 11.52
CA THR A 64 4.41 -10.43 10.74
C THR A 64 3.06 -10.09 11.33
N TRP A 65 2.14 -9.68 10.45
CA TRP A 65 0.80 -9.25 10.80
C TRP A 65 -0.19 -10.17 10.10
N GLU A 66 -1.17 -10.69 10.84
CA GLU A 66 -2.24 -11.51 10.29
C GLU A 66 -3.57 -10.88 10.68
N VAL A 67 -4.39 -10.60 9.68
CA VAL A 67 -5.65 -9.87 9.82
C VAL A 67 -6.76 -10.62 9.11
N TRP A 68 -7.96 -10.57 9.66
CA TRP A 68 -9.20 -11.00 9.04
C TRP A 68 -10.14 -9.81 8.93
N ARG A 69 -10.54 -9.48 7.71
CA ARG A 69 -11.56 -8.47 7.43
C ARG A 69 -12.84 -9.17 7.00
N ARG A 70 -13.97 -8.89 7.63
CA ARG A 70 -15.25 -9.44 7.19
C ARG A 70 -15.64 -8.83 5.85
N GLY A 71 -16.27 -9.62 4.97
CA GLY A 71 -16.64 -9.20 3.62
C GLY A 71 -17.64 -8.04 3.55
N ASP A 72 -18.32 -7.72 4.66
CA ASP A 72 -19.15 -6.51 4.80
C ASP A 72 -18.38 -5.27 5.26
N GLY A 73 -17.06 -5.40 5.49
CA GLY A 73 -16.17 -4.34 5.96
C GLY A 73 -16.37 -3.90 7.41
N LYS A 74 -17.32 -4.49 8.15
CA LYS A 74 -17.72 -4.00 9.48
C LYS A 74 -16.98 -4.62 10.64
N GLN A 75 -16.30 -5.75 10.41
CA GLN A 75 -15.60 -6.47 11.47
C GLN A 75 -14.17 -6.81 11.07
N TYR A 76 -13.30 -6.72 12.06
CA TYR A 76 -11.89 -7.06 11.95
C TYR A 76 -11.47 -7.96 13.10
N ALA A 77 -10.53 -8.85 12.80
CA ALA A 77 -9.75 -9.57 13.79
C ALA A 77 -8.27 -9.53 13.40
N ALA A 78 -7.38 -9.51 14.38
CA ALA A 78 -5.94 -9.59 14.15
C ALA A 78 -5.30 -10.63 15.07
N TYR A 79 -4.20 -11.21 14.64
CA TYR A 79 -3.44 -12.15 15.46
C TYR A 79 -2.54 -11.39 16.43
N GLU A 80 -2.81 -11.52 17.73
CA GLU A 80 -2.06 -10.87 18.81
C GLU A 80 -1.71 -11.94 19.86
N ASN A 81 -0.46 -12.01 20.32
CA ASN A 81 0.00 -12.94 21.35
C ASN A 81 -0.37 -14.42 21.11
N GLY A 82 -0.31 -14.89 19.86
CA GLY A 82 -0.60 -16.30 19.54
C GLY A 82 -2.09 -16.63 19.39
N ARG A 83 -3.00 -15.65 19.41
CA ARG A 83 -4.45 -15.87 19.23
C ARG A 83 -5.10 -14.75 18.39
N PRO A 84 -6.12 -15.06 17.57
CA PRO A 84 -6.91 -14.02 16.91
C PRO A 84 -7.74 -13.26 17.94
N ARG A 85 -7.70 -11.93 17.90
CA ARG A 85 -8.46 -11.02 18.74
C ARG A 85 -9.35 -10.14 17.87
N ALA A 86 -10.64 -10.08 18.22
CA ALA A 86 -11.60 -9.22 17.55
C ALA A 86 -11.44 -7.76 18.01
N GLY A 87 -11.53 -6.81 17.10
CA GLY A 87 -11.51 -5.38 17.44
C GLY A 87 -10.97 -4.48 16.31
N HIS A 88 -11.52 -3.28 16.24
CA HIS A 88 -11.18 -2.26 15.23
C HIS A 88 -9.89 -1.49 15.56
N GLU A 89 -9.51 -1.39 16.84
CA GLU A 89 -8.35 -0.59 17.29
C GLU A 89 -7.00 -1.26 17.04
N LEU A 90 -6.96 -2.59 16.89
CA LEU A 90 -5.72 -3.35 16.71
C LEU A 90 -5.23 -3.40 15.26
N VAL A 91 -6.03 -2.89 14.32
CA VAL A 91 -5.72 -2.94 12.89
C VAL A 91 -5.73 -1.53 12.32
N SER A 92 -4.59 -1.10 11.78
CA SER A 92 -4.47 0.14 11.01
C SER A 92 -5.37 0.17 9.74
N SER A 93 -6.18 -0.86 9.48
CA SER A 93 -7.14 -1.00 8.37
C SER A 93 -8.49 -0.33 8.61
N ALA A 94 -8.69 0.33 9.76
CA ALA A 94 -9.86 1.17 10.04
C ALA A 94 -10.10 2.26 8.96
N VAL A 95 -9.04 2.66 8.26
CA VAL A 95 -9.08 3.70 7.22
C VAL A 95 -9.93 3.25 6.03
N ALA A 96 -9.72 2.03 5.50
CA ALA A 96 -10.43 1.56 4.31
C ALA A 96 -11.96 1.44 4.53
N SER A 97 -12.39 0.93 5.69
CA SER A 97 -13.83 0.80 6.00
C SER A 97 -14.57 2.13 6.13
N GLY A 98 -13.88 3.22 6.48
CA GLY A 98 -14.46 4.56 6.49
C GLY A 98 -14.92 5.06 5.12
N PHE A 99 -14.48 4.41 4.03
CA PHE A 99 -14.82 4.79 2.66
C PHE A 99 -15.82 3.83 1.99
N GLU A 100 -16.30 2.80 2.67
CA GLU A 100 -17.30 1.91 2.10
C GLU A 100 -18.71 2.53 2.03
N PRO A 101 -19.58 2.10 1.09
CA PRO A 101 -19.24 1.29 -0.09
C PRO A 101 -18.34 2.09 -1.06
N LEU A 102 -17.44 1.38 -1.75
CA LEU A 102 -16.52 1.99 -2.72
C LEU A 102 -17.24 2.23 -4.06
N PRO A 103 -17.24 3.47 -4.61
CA PRO A 103 -17.76 3.71 -5.95
C PRO A 103 -16.96 2.96 -7.01
N SER A 104 -17.65 2.39 -8.01
CA SER A 104 -17.01 1.79 -9.20
C SER A 104 -16.57 2.83 -10.23
N ASP A 105 -17.05 4.07 -10.13
CA ASP A 105 -16.56 5.19 -10.93
C ASP A 105 -15.27 5.75 -10.30
N PRO A 106 -14.13 5.78 -11.02
CA PRO A 106 -12.84 6.15 -10.45
C PRO A 106 -12.80 7.59 -9.97
N GLU A 107 -13.47 8.51 -10.66
CA GLU A 107 -13.53 9.91 -10.21
C GLU A 107 -14.38 10.06 -8.95
N ALA A 108 -15.53 9.37 -8.88
CA ALA A 108 -16.38 9.38 -7.69
C ALA A 108 -15.67 8.75 -6.49
N LEU A 109 -14.91 7.67 -6.72
CA LEU A 109 -14.06 7.04 -5.71
C LEU A 109 -13.01 8.03 -5.20
N LEU A 110 -12.25 8.66 -6.11
CA LEU A 110 -11.23 9.63 -5.73
C LEU A 110 -11.84 10.86 -5.02
N ARG A 111 -12.98 11.36 -5.49
CA ARG A 111 -13.72 12.45 -4.83
C ARG A 111 -14.18 12.05 -3.43
N LYS A 112 -14.69 10.82 -3.24
CA LYS A 112 -15.09 10.29 -1.93
C LYS A 112 -13.89 10.25 -0.98
N ILE A 113 -12.75 9.76 -1.45
CA ILE A 113 -11.51 9.67 -0.67
C ILE A 113 -11.02 11.05 -0.25
N ARG A 114 -10.94 12.01 -1.18
CA ARG A 114 -10.53 13.40 -0.91
C ARG A 114 -11.47 14.11 0.09
N ARG A 115 -12.74 13.72 0.14
CA ARG A 115 -13.76 14.26 1.08
C ARG A 115 -13.83 13.51 2.41
N GLY A 116 -12.93 12.57 2.66
CA GLY A 116 -13.00 11.63 3.78
C GLY A 116 -13.12 12.26 5.18
N PRO A 117 -13.36 11.44 6.22
CA PRO A 117 -13.74 11.89 7.57
C PRO A 117 -12.76 12.86 8.25
N LYS A 118 -11.49 12.88 7.83
CA LYS A 118 -10.45 13.77 8.35
C LYS A 118 -10.33 15.11 7.59
N GLY A 119 -11.17 15.33 6.57
CA GLY A 119 -11.19 16.53 5.75
C GLY A 119 -10.07 16.58 4.71
N GLY A 120 -10.44 16.86 3.45
CA GLY A 120 -9.57 17.46 2.42
C GLY A 120 -8.13 16.97 2.34
N GLY A 121 -7.91 15.65 2.31
CA GLY A 121 -6.58 15.11 2.10
C GLY A 121 -6.03 15.51 0.73
N GLY A 122 -4.81 16.04 0.70
CA GLY A 122 -4.08 16.27 -0.55
C GLY A 122 -3.81 14.97 -1.31
N ASP A 123 -3.18 15.08 -2.47
CA ASP A 123 -2.93 13.95 -3.38
C ASP A 123 -2.18 12.78 -2.72
N GLN A 124 -1.25 13.07 -1.82
CA GLN A 124 -0.56 12.08 -1.00
C GLN A 124 -1.54 11.22 -0.17
N MET A 125 -2.40 11.85 0.62
CA MET A 125 -3.35 11.11 1.47
C MET A 125 -4.33 10.29 0.63
N ALA A 126 -4.76 10.83 -0.52
CA ALA A 126 -5.62 10.10 -1.44
C ALA A 126 -4.93 8.85 -1.99
N TYR A 127 -3.66 8.98 -2.39
CA TYR A 127 -2.84 7.88 -2.85
C TYR A 127 -2.64 6.80 -1.78
N GLU A 128 -2.18 7.19 -0.58
CA GLU A 128 -2.00 6.28 0.57
C GLU A 128 -3.30 5.53 0.93
N THR A 129 -4.44 6.22 0.84
CA THR A 129 -5.76 5.64 1.11
C THR A 129 -6.14 4.60 0.05
N LEU A 130 -5.94 4.90 -1.23
CA LEU A 130 -6.22 3.95 -2.33
C LEU A 130 -5.33 2.69 -2.22
N VAL A 131 -4.04 2.86 -1.92
CA VAL A 131 -3.12 1.73 -1.72
C VAL A 131 -3.52 0.91 -0.48
N THR A 132 -3.91 1.56 0.60
CA THR A 132 -4.45 0.90 1.80
C THR A 132 -5.71 0.10 1.50
N ILE A 133 -6.64 0.66 0.71
CA ILE A 133 -7.84 -0.06 0.27
C ILE A 133 -7.43 -1.30 -0.54
N LEU A 134 -6.53 -1.16 -1.52
CA LEU A 134 -6.03 -2.27 -2.35
C LEU A 134 -5.36 -3.39 -1.53
N ARG A 135 -4.68 -3.03 -0.44
CA ARG A 135 -4.02 -3.96 0.50
C ARG A 135 -5.01 -4.77 1.33
N ASP A 136 -6.06 -4.12 1.84
CA ASP A 136 -6.86 -4.63 2.97
C ASP A 136 -7.91 -5.69 2.59
N SER A 137 -8.18 -5.92 1.31
CA SER A 137 -9.22 -6.86 0.86
C SER A 137 -8.94 -7.46 -0.52
N LEU A 138 -9.65 -8.54 -0.84
CA LEU A 138 -9.92 -8.95 -2.22
C LEU A 138 -11.13 -8.16 -2.70
N HIS A 139 -10.94 -7.34 -3.73
CA HIS A 139 -11.98 -6.50 -4.30
C HIS A 139 -12.69 -7.21 -5.44
N ALA A 140 -13.92 -6.78 -5.74
CA ALA A 140 -14.54 -7.15 -7.00
C ALA A 140 -13.70 -6.60 -8.18
N PRO A 141 -13.66 -7.29 -9.33
CA PRO A 141 -12.90 -6.87 -10.52
C PRO A 141 -13.10 -5.40 -10.89
N GLU A 142 -14.35 -4.93 -10.88
CA GLU A 142 -14.72 -3.56 -11.22
C GLU A 142 -14.22 -2.55 -10.18
N THR A 143 -14.25 -2.92 -8.91
CA THR A 143 -13.74 -2.08 -7.82
C THR A 143 -12.21 -1.97 -7.87
N GLU A 144 -11.51 -3.07 -8.14
CA GLU A 144 -10.05 -3.06 -8.28
C GLU A 144 -9.62 -2.24 -9.50
N ALA A 145 -10.33 -2.38 -10.62
CA ALA A 145 -10.12 -1.55 -11.81
C ALA A 145 -10.36 -0.06 -11.51
N ALA A 146 -11.41 0.27 -10.78
CA ALA A 146 -11.72 1.64 -10.35
C ALA A 146 -10.62 2.21 -9.45
N ILE A 147 -10.03 1.41 -8.57
CA ILE A 147 -8.90 1.83 -7.71
C ILE A 147 -7.68 2.19 -8.58
N PHE A 148 -7.29 1.35 -9.54
CA PHE A 148 -6.17 1.64 -10.44
C PHE A 148 -6.42 2.91 -11.27
N GLN A 149 -7.63 3.06 -11.82
CA GLN A 149 -8.01 4.28 -12.54
C GLN A 149 -8.05 5.51 -11.62
N ALA A 150 -8.46 5.38 -10.36
CA ALA A 150 -8.41 6.47 -9.40
C ALA A 150 -6.97 6.88 -9.04
N ILE A 151 -6.04 5.93 -8.92
CA ILE A 151 -4.61 6.23 -8.72
C ILE A 151 -4.06 7.02 -9.92
N LYS A 152 -4.45 6.64 -11.15
CA LYS A 152 -4.02 7.33 -12.37
C LYS A 152 -4.43 8.81 -12.41
N LEU A 153 -5.56 9.15 -11.79
CA LEU A 153 -6.07 10.52 -11.71
C LEU A 153 -5.33 11.39 -10.69
N ILE A 154 -4.38 10.83 -9.93
CA ILE A 154 -3.56 11.56 -8.96
C ILE A 154 -2.33 12.16 -9.69
N PRO A 155 -2.18 13.49 -9.72
CA PRO A 155 -1.01 14.13 -10.31
C PRO A 155 0.31 13.69 -9.63
N GLY A 156 1.34 13.45 -10.44
CA GLY A 156 2.69 13.16 -9.95
C GLY A 156 2.97 11.69 -9.62
N VAL A 157 2.01 10.79 -9.80
CA VAL A 157 2.29 9.35 -9.73
C VAL A 157 3.25 8.97 -10.86
N THR A 158 4.34 8.30 -10.51
CA THR A 158 5.43 7.91 -11.41
C THR A 158 5.86 6.47 -11.14
N PRO A 159 6.32 5.72 -12.15
CA PRO A 159 6.95 4.44 -11.92
C PRO A 159 8.40 4.63 -11.47
N VAL A 160 8.97 3.59 -10.86
CA VAL A 160 10.42 3.44 -10.75
C VAL A 160 10.96 2.84 -12.04
N GLU A 161 12.05 3.40 -12.56
CA GLU A 161 12.74 2.84 -13.71
C GLU A 161 13.60 1.63 -13.32
N GLY A 162 13.73 0.67 -14.24
CA GLY A 162 14.56 -0.52 -14.06
C GLY A 162 13.86 -1.63 -13.27
N GLU A 163 14.66 -2.61 -12.85
CA GLU A 163 14.16 -3.80 -12.17
C GLU A 163 13.92 -3.50 -10.69
N VAL A 164 12.68 -3.71 -10.25
CA VAL A 164 12.32 -3.71 -8.83
C VAL A 164 11.99 -5.13 -8.41
N GLU A 165 12.52 -5.54 -7.26
CA GLU A 165 12.25 -6.84 -6.66
C GLU A 165 11.53 -6.67 -5.31
N ILE A 166 10.58 -7.55 -5.04
CA ILE A 166 9.94 -7.71 -3.74
C ILE A 166 9.99 -9.19 -3.31
N ALA A 167 10.73 -9.46 -2.24
CA ALA A 167 10.85 -10.80 -1.66
C ALA A 167 11.27 -11.89 -2.67
N GLY A 168 12.28 -11.63 -3.50
CA GLY A 168 12.80 -12.59 -4.49
C GLY A 168 12.00 -12.67 -5.79
N ARG A 169 11.08 -11.72 -6.04
CA ARG A 169 10.23 -11.72 -7.25
C ARG A 169 10.19 -10.34 -7.91
N PRO A 170 10.18 -10.26 -9.25
CA PRO A 170 10.00 -9.00 -9.96
C PRO A 170 8.69 -8.30 -9.57
N ALA A 171 8.73 -6.98 -9.52
CA ALA A 171 7.57 -6.14 -9.25
C ALA A 171 7.61 -4.85 -10.07
N ILE A 172 6.45 -4.32 -10.38
CA ILE A 172 6.27 -2.95 -10.85
C ILE A 172 6.12 -2.07 -9.62
N ALA A 173 6.95 -1.03 -9.50
CA ALA A 173 6.79 0.00 -8.49
C ALA A 173 6.20 1.27 -9.11
N LEU A 174 5.10 1.75 -8.53
CA LEU A 174 4.41 2.98 -8.90
C LEU A 174 4.16 3.78 -7.64
N GLY A 175 4.32 5.10 -7.67
CA GLY A 175 4.19 5.87 -6.44
C GLY A 175 4.27 7.37 -6.60
N LEU A 176 4.14 8.06 -5.47
CA LEU A 176 4.19 9.52 -5.38
C LEU A 176 5.41 9.95 -4.57
N THR A 177 6.12 10.98 -5.06
CA THR A 177 7.20 11.61 -4.30
C THR A 177 6.62 12.60 -3.28
N VAL A 178 6.82 12.29 -2.01
CA VAL A 178 6.46 13.10 -0.84
C VAL A 178 7.66 13.93 -0.41
N GLU A 179 7.40 15.22 -0.14
CA GLU A 179 8.38 16.22 0.29
C GLU A 179 9.64 16.31 -0.62
N GLY A 180 9.57 15.82 -1.85
CA GLY A 180 10.68 15.88 -2.82
C GLY A 180 11.85 14.91 -2.55
N TRP A 181 11.69 13.92 -1.65
CA TRP A 181 12.78 12.98 -1.33
C TRP A 181 12.32 11.55 -1.05
N LEU A 182 11.11 11.35 -0.54
CA LEU A 182 10.57 10.04 -0.18
C LEU A 182 9.57 9.63 -1.25
N HIS A 183 9.71 8.44 -1.83
CA HIS A 183 8.76 7.91 -2.79
C HIS A 183 7.97 6.78 -2.14
N GLU A 184 6.65 6.94 -2.13
CA GLU A 184 5.72 5.97 -1.57
C GLU A 184 5.11 5.13 -2.68
N GLU A 185 5.45 3.86 -2.68
CA GLU A 185 5.23 2.97 -3.80
C GLU A 185 4.25 1.85 -3.45
N VAL A 186 3.31 1.59 -4.37
CA VAL A 186 2.63 0.30 -4.47
C VAL A 186 3.48 -0.61 -5.36
N LEU A 187 3.60 -1.87 -4.94
CA LEU A 187 4.36 -2.90 -5.63
C LEU A 187 3.36 -3.90 -6.22
N LEU A 188 3.36 -4.04 -7.54
CA LEU A 188 2.41 -4.88 -8.29
C LEU A 188 3.14 -6.01 -9.00
N ASP A 189 2.47 -7.14 -9.15
CA ASP A 189 2.93 -8.24 -9.97
C ASP A 189 2.94 -7.82 -11.46
N PRO A 190 4.04 -8.04 -12.20
CA PRO A 190 4.19 -7.50 -13.55
C PRO A 190 3.27 -8.15 -14.59
N GLU A 191 2.81 -9.37 -14.36
CA GLU A 191 1.95 -10.10 -15.28
C GLU A 191 0.48 -9.87 -14.94
N THR A 192 0.16 -10.03 -13.67
CA THR A 192 -1.22 -10.02 -13.19
C THR A 192 -1.67 -8.67 -12.70
N PHE A 193 -0.78 -7.74 -12.36
CA PHE A 193 -1.05 -6.48 -11.66
C PHE A 193 -1.71 -6.67 -10.29
N THR A 194 -1.57 -7.85 -9.68
CA THR A 194 -2.04 -8.07 -8.31
C THR A 194 -1.10 -7.36 -7.34
N TYR A 195 -1.65 -6.80 -6.27
CA TYR A 195 -0.83 -6.18 -5.22
C TYR A 195 0.16 -7.20 -4.62
N LEU A 196 1.42 -6.83 -4.50
CA LEU A 196 2.47 -7.63 -3.84
C LEU A 196 2.90 -7.01 -2.52
N GLY A 197 2.76 -5.68 -2.40
CA GLY A 197 3.21 -4.95 -1.25
C GLY A 197 3.24 -3.45 -1.50
N GLU A 198 3.93 -2.76 -0.62
CA GLU A 198 4.17 -1.33 -0.68
C GLU A 198 5.51 -1.03 -0.02
N ARG A 199 6.20 0.01 -0.48
CA ARG A 199 7.43 0.48 0.18
C ARG A 199 7.51 1.98 0.19
N ALA A 200 8.23 2.52 1.14
CA ALA A 200 8.63 3.92 1.16
C ALA A 200 10.17 3.97 1.09
N ILE A 201 10.72 4.65 0.09
CA ILE A 201 12.15 4.67 -0.19
C ILE A 201 12.64 6.08 -0.52
N ALA A 202 13.83 6.43 -0.03
CA ALA A 202 14.43 7.71 -0.34
C ALA A 202 14.92 7.72 -1.80
N VAL A 203 14.32 8.54 -2.67
CA VAL A 203 14.79 8.74 -4.06
C VAL A 203 15.85 9.84 -4.15
N LYS A 204 15.96 10.68 -3.12
CA LYS A 204 16.97 11.73 -3.01
C LYS A 204 17.56 11.75 -1.61
N THR A 205 18.85 12.05 -1.51
CA THR A 205 19.50 12.29 -0.22
C THR A 205 18.93 13.55 0.42
N ARG A 206 18.54 13.47 1.69
CA ARG A 206 18.03 14.60 2.47
C ARG A 206 18.65 14.63 3.86
N THR A 207 19.07 15.82 4.27
CA THR A 207 19.55 16.10 5.62
C THR A 207 18.47 16.85 6.39
N PHE A 208 18.17 16.36 7.58
CA PHE A 208 17.21 16.91 8.51
C PHE A 208 17.99 17.54 9.66
N VAL A 209 17.65 18.78 9.97
CA VAL A 209 18.26 19.55 11.05
C VAL A 209 17.13 19.94 12.00
N SER A 210 17.32 19.67 13.28
CA SER A 210 16.39 20.04 14.35
C SER A 210 17.18 20.72 15.45
N ASP A 211 16.59 21.74 16.09
CA ASP A 211 17.27 22.48 17.15
C ASP A 211 17.59 21.56 18.33
N GLY A 212 18.86 21.51 18.72
CA GLY A 212 19.34 20.70 19.84
C GLY A 212 19.71 19.26 19.50
N ASP A 213 19.42 18.78 18.28
CA ASP A 213 19.72 17.42 17.84
C ASP A 213 20.79 17.38 16.72
N PRO A 214 21.64 16.33 16.65
CA PRO A 214 22.54 16.14 15.53
C PRO A 214 21.78 16.04 14.19
N ALA A 215 22.33 16.63 13.14
CA ALA A 215 21.77 16.51 11.81
C ALA A 215 21.68 15.04 11.35
N VAL A 216 20.53 14.64 10.85
CA VAL A 216 20.23 13.29 10.40
C VAL A 216 20.21 13.27 8.88
N THR A 217 21.07 12.48 8.25
CA THR A 217 21.09 12.37 6.78
C THR A 217 20.54 11.02 6.33
N VAL A 218 19.44 11.06 5.58
CA VAL A 218 18.90 9.91 4.86
C VAL A 218 19.46 9.92 3.45
N LYS A 219 20.19 8.87 3.07
CA LYS A 219 20.77 8.75 1.73
C LYS A 219 19.71 8.27 0.72
N ALA A 220 19.86 8.65 -0.54
CA ALA A 220 19.11 8.01 -1.63
C ALA A 220 19.29 6.48 -1.57
N GLY A 221 18.26 5.74 -1.98
CA GLY A 221 18.18 4.28 -1.86
C GLY A 221 17.87 3.77 -0.45
N THR A 222 17.79 4.63 0.57
CA THR A 222 17.48 4.16 1.94
C THR A 222 16.01 3.79 2.08
N LEU A 223 15.76 2.50 2.32
CA LEU A 223 14.43 1.97 2.61
C LEU A 223 13.92 2.51 3.95
N GLN A 224 12.79 3.23 3.94
CA GLN A 224 12.12 3.65 5.16
C GLN A 224 11.18 2.57 5.69
N ARG A 225 10.48 1.90 4.77
CA ARG A 225 9.48 0.88 5.08
C ARG A 225 9.29 -0.05 3.90
N LEU A 226 9.13 -1.35 4.15
CA LEU A 226 8.69 -2.33 3.17
C LEU A 226 7.61 -3.20 3.78
N MET A 227 6.45 -3.27 3.15
CA MET A 227 5.40 -4.21 3.51
C MET A 227 5.18 -5.18 2.36
N VAL A 228 5.19 -6.47 2.65
CA VAL A 228 5.02 -7.55 1.66
C VAL A 228 3.78 -8.35 2.01
N ARG A 229 2.89 -8.55 1.04
CA ARG A 229 1.77 -9.47 1.15
C ARG A 229 2.26 -10.90 0.95
N VAL A 230 2.25 -11.66 2.04
CA VAL A 230 2.70 -13.06 2.08
C VAL A 230 1.57 -13.99 1.66
N ALA A 231 0.35 -13.71 2.09
CA ALA A 231 -0.83 -14.50 1.75
C ALA A 231 -2.10 -13.65 1.81
N ILE A 232 -3.08 -13.99 0.99
CA ILE A 232 -4.44 -13.45 1.03
C ILE A 232 -5.43 -14.52 0.60
N GLY A 233 -6.62 -14.57 1.20
CA GLY A 233 -7.64 -15.55 0.81
C GLY A 233 -8.94 -15.41 1.58
N VAL A 234 -10.02 -15.97 1.03
CA VAL A 234 -11.34 -15.97 1.67
C VAL A 234 -11.48 -17.20 2.56
N VAL A 235 -11.90 -17.01 3.81
CA VAL A 235 -12.15 -18.04 4.81
C VAL A 235 -13.54 -17.89 5.44
N ALA A 236 -14.09 -18.97 5.97
CA ALA A 236 -15.43 -18.97 6.56
C ALA A 236 -15.52 -18.19 7.88
N GLU A 237 -14.43 -18.18 8.66
CA GLU A 237 -14.39 -17.64 10.03
C GLU A 237 -13.05 -16.94 10.28
N SER A 238 -13.04 -15.91 11.14
CA SER A 238 -11.80 -15.29 11.58
C SER A 238 -10.94 -16.27 12.39
N GLY A 239 -9.62 -16.16 12.26
CA GLY A 239 -8.66 -17.09 12.86
C GLY A 239 -8.29 -18.30 12.00
N ARG A 240 -8.98 -18.52 10.87
CA ARG A 240 -8.61 -19.54 9.87
C ARG A 240 -7.62 -18.98 8.85
N ARG A 241 -6.65 -19.80 8.42
CA ARG A 241 -5.78 -19.49 7.28
C ARG A 241 -6.33 -20.26 6.06
N PRO A 242 -6.25 -19.71 4.83
CA PRO A 242 -6.66 -20.40 3.61
C PRO A 242 -5.81 -21.64 3.32
#